data_AF-A0A842VZI3-F1
#
_entry.id   AF-A0A842VZI3-F1
#
_cell.length_a   1.000
_cell.length_b   1.000
_cell.length_c   1.000
_cell.angle_alpha   90.00
_cell.angle_beta   90.00
_cell.angle_gamma   90.00
#
_symmetry.space_group_name_H-M   'P 1'
#
loop_
_entity.id
_entity.type
_entity.pdbx_description
1 polymer ?
#
loop_
_entity_poly.entity_id
_entity_poly.type
_entity_poly.pdbx_seq_one_letter_code
_entity_poly.pdbx_strand_id
1 'polypeptide(L)'
;MSGKNKKNKPNPIPKKLRKYLLKNLPSGLIDNIAEYIHDSWWEEKSTQGFHHPSEKHKQWDPSNPKKYCDKCHLDMIPYDELPESSKIFDKVTVETTLAALRLIGYHVHPNPGKRKFNMKIWKKEHK
;
A
#
# COMPACT_ATOMS: atom_id res chain seq x y z
N MET A 1 13.52 -17.62 40.79
CA MET A 1 14.06 -17.27 39.46
C MET A 1 12.93 -16.72 38.60
N SER A 2 12.82 -15.39 38.47
CA SER A 2 11.78 -14.75 37.65
C SER A 2 12.24 -14.67 36.19
N GLY A 3 11.75 -15.58 35.35
CA GLY A 3 11.96 -15.53 33.90
C GLY A 3 11.35 -14.26 33.32
N LYS A 4 12.19 -13.32 32.88
CA LYS A 4 11.73 -12.11 32.21
C LYS A 4 11.02 -12.52 30.92
N ASN A 5 9.70 -12.35 30.89
CA ASN A 5 8.85 -12.51 29.71
C ASN A 5 9.27 -11.43 28.68
N LYS A 6 10.22 -11.76 27.80
CA LYS A 6 10.61 -10.87 26.69
C LYS A 6 9.41 -10.77 25.76
N LYS A 7 8.67 -9.66 25.82
CA LYS A 7 7.64 -9.31 24.83
C LYS A 7 8.18 -9.65 23.43
N ASN A 8 7.51 -10.55 22.70
CA ASN A 8 7.88 -10.93 21.33
C ASN A 8 7.89 -9.67 20.46
N LYS A 9 9.08 -9.09 20.24
CA LYS A 9 9.23 -7.97 19.31
C LYS A 9 8.94 -8.50 17.90
N PRO A 10 8.30 -7.70 17.03
CA PRO A 10 8.20 -8.05 15.62
C PRO A 10 9.59 -8.38 15.06
N ASN A 11 9.68 -9.42 14.24
CA ASN A 11 10.91 -9.83 13.56
C ASN A 11 10.83 -9.48 12.07
N PRO A 12 11.02 -8.21 11.69
CA PRO A 12 10.94 -7.81 10.29
C PRO A 12 12.13 -8.36 9.50
N ILE A 13 11.95 -8.50 8.18
CA ILE A 13 13.08 -8.78 7.27
C ILE A 13 14.10 -7.63 7.41
N PRO A 14 15.37 -7.90 7.78
CA PRO A 14 16.37 -6.86 7.93
C PRO A 14 16.52 -6.01 6.67
N LYS A 15 16.61 -4.68 6.79
CA LYS A 15 16.66 -3.76 5.64
C LYS A 15 17.72 -4.13 4.60
N LYS A 16 18.92 -4.55 5.04
CA LYS A 16 20.01 -5.00 4.16
C LYS A 16 19.63 -6.25 3.38
N LEU A 17 19.01 -7.23 4.05
CA LEU A 17 18.53 -8.45 3.41
C LEU A 17 17.37 -8.15 2.46
N ARG A 18 16.41 -7.30 2.85
CA ARG A 18 15.33 -6.83 2.00
C ARG A 18 15.87 -6.20 0.71
N LYS A 19 16.82 -5.26 0.82
CA LYS A 19 17.46 -4.64 -0.35
C LYS A 19 18.17 -5.68 -1.24
N TYR A 20 18.89 -6.64 -0.65
CA TYR A 20 19.52 -7.72 -1.41
C TYR A 20 18.50 -8.58 -2.16
N LEU A 21 17.41 -8.96 -1.49
CA LEU A 21 16.35 -9.76 -2.07
C LEU A 21 15.63 -9.02 -3.20
N LEU A 22 15.56 -7.69 -3.19
CA LEU A 22 14.82 -6.91 -4.19
C LEU A 22 15.69 -6.34 -5.33
N LYS A 23 17.01 -6.60 -5.34
CA LYS A 23 18.00 -5.93 -6.23
C LYS A 23 17.72 -6.00 -7.74
N ASN A 24 17.00 -7.02 -8.20
CA ASN A 24 16.77 -7.30 -9.63
C ASN A 24 15.28 -7.22 -9.99
N LEU A 25 14.51 -6.35 -9.34
CA LEU A 25 13.12 -6.12 -9.71
C LEU A 25 13.03 -5.19 -10.93
N PRO A 26 12.03 -5.39 -11.81
CA PRO A 26 11.72 -4.43 -12.86
C PRO A 26 11.48 -3.02 -12.32
N SER A 27 11.91 -2.02 -13.07
CA SER A 27 11.64 -0.61 -12.74
C SER A 27 10.13 -0.35 -12.63
N GLY A 28 9.73 0.44 -11.64
CA GLY A 28 8.34 0.78 -11.37
C GLY A 28 7.46 -0.36 -10.87
N LEU A 29 7.97 -1.59 -10.70
CA LEU A 29 7.15 -2.70 -10.18
C LEU A 29 6.61 -2.39 -8.78
N ILE A 30 7.44 -1.80 -7.92
CA ILE A 30 7.04 -1.44 -6.56
C ILE A 30 5.90 -0.42 -6.60
N ASP A 31 6.05 0.67 -7.37
CA ASP A 31 5.01 1.69 -7.51
C ASP A 31 3.73 1.13 -8.12
N ASN A 32 3.80 0.31 -9.17
CA ASN A 32 2.62 -0.29 -9.79
C ASN A 32 1.83 -1.17 -8.78
N ILE A 33 2.52 -1.97 -7.96
CA ILE A 33 1.83 -2.79 -6.95
C ILE A 33 1.32 -1.92 -5.80
N ALA A 34 2.08 -0.90 -5.40
CA ALA A 34 1.69 0.02 -4.34
C ALA A 34 0.40 0.78 -4.70
N GLU A 35 0.26 1.21 -5.96
CA GLU A 35 -0.98 1.79 -6.50
C GLU A 35 -2.16 0.81 -6.35
N TYR A 36 -2.01 -0.46 -6.75
CA TYR A 36 -3.08 -1.45 -6.57
C TYR A 36 -3.46 -1.68 -5.09
N ILE A 37 -2.47 -1.69 -4.19
CA ILE A 37 -2.70 -1.83 -2.75
C ILE A 37 -3.47 -0.62 -2.22
N HIS A 38 -3.02 0.59 -2.57
CA HIS A 38 -3.68 1.82 -2.16
C HIS A 38 -5.11 1.89 -2.66
N ASP A 39 -5.35 1.63 -3.95
CA ASP A 39 -6.68 1.63 -4.55
C ASP A 39 -7.62 0.62 -3.87
N SER A 40 -7.10 -0.56 -3.51
CA SER A 40 -7.87 -1.60 -2.80
C SER A 40 -8.19 -1.17 -1.36
N TRP A 41 -7.23 -0.56 -0.67
CA TRP A 41 -7.47 0.01 0.67
C TRP A 41 -8.48 1.16 0.61
N TRP A 42 -8.36 2.03 -0.40
CA TRP A 42 -9.27 3.16 -0.62
C TRP A 42 -10.69 2.66 -0.84
N GLU A 43 -10.87 1.65 -1.69
CA GLU A 43 -12.18 1.05 -1.99
C GLU A 43 -12.81 0.47 -0.71
N GLU A 44 -12.06 -0.35 0.03
CA GLU A 44 -12.51 -0.93 1.29
C GLU A 44 -12.86 0.15 2.34
N LYS A 45 -12.12 1.26 2.39
CA LYS A 45 -12.44 2.36 3.31
C LYS A 45 -13.66 3.15 2.86
N SER A 46 -13.81 3.36 1.56
CA SER A 46 -14.97 4.04 0.99
C SER A 46 -16.28 3.29 1.31
N THR A 47 -16.30 1.96 1.20
CA THR A 47 -17.48 1.14 1.58
C THR A 47 -17.80 1.22 3.07
N GLN A 48 -16.79 1.48 3.92
CA GLN A 48 -16.95 1.74 5.36
C GLN A 48 -17.34 3.20 5.69
N GLY A 49 -17.62 4.02 4.67
CA GLY A 49 -18.06 5.41 4.77
C GLY A 49 -16.94 6.43 4.90
N PHE A 50 -15.67 6.02 4.77
CA PHE A 50 -14.55 6.97 4.77
C PHE A 50 -14.54 7.82 3.50
N HIS A 51 -14.02 9.05 3.63
CA HIS A 51 -13.93 10.03 2.54
C HIS A 51 -12.81 11.04 2.83
N HIS A 52 -12.37 11.76 1.81
CA HIS A 52 -11.45 12.87 2.02
C HIS A 52 -12.19 14.06 2.66
N PRO A 53 -11.57 14.81 3.60
CA PRO A 53 -12.24 15.94 4.24
C PRO A 53 -12.81 16.98 3.26
N SER A 54 -12.10 17.26 2.17
CA SER A 54 -12.54 18.25 1.17
C SER A 54 -13.83 17.87 0.45
N GLU A 55 -14.22 16.59 0.45
CA GLU A 55 -15.46 16.14 -0.22
C GLU A 55 -16.70 16.57 0.56
N LYS A 56 -16.63 16.61 1.90
CA LYS A 56 -17.80 16.85 2.76
C LYS A 56 -17.68 18.09 3.65
N HIS A 57 -16.48 18.66 3.78
CA HIS A 57 -16.22 19.80 4.66
C HIS A 57 -15.62 20.96 3.86
N LYS A 58 -16.41 22.05 3.70
CA LYS A 58 -15.98 23.28 2.99
C LYS A 58 -14.74 23.93 3.60
N GLN A 59 -14.57 23.78 4.92
CA GLN A 59 -13.41 24.25 5.67
C GLN A 59 -12.91 23.08 6.50
N TRP A 60 -11.64 22.73 6.33
CA TRP A 60 -10.98 21.66 7.08
C TRP A 60 -9.51 22.00 7.27
N ASP A 61 -8.93 21.47 8.35
CA ASP A 61 -7.53 21.65 8.70
C ASP A 61 -6.77 20.35 8.42
N PRO A 62 -5.81 20.35 7.47
CA PRO A 62 -5.03 19.15 7.16
C PRO A 62 -4.16 18.66 8.31
N SER A 63 -3.86 19.49 9.31
CA SER A 63 -3.13 19.05 10.50
C SER A 63 -4.01 18.24 11.47
N ASN A 64 -5.35 18.36 11.38
CA ASN A 64 -6.27 17.66 12.25
C ASN A 64 -7.61 17.31 11.56
N PRO A 65 -7.61 16.42 10.55
CA PRO A 65 -8.81 16.05 9.79
C PRO A 65 -9.89 15.38 10.64
N LYS A 66 -9.50 14.63 11.69
CA LYS A 66 -10.43 13.93 12.58
C LYS A 66 -11.30 14.87 13.40
N LYS A 67 -10.88 16.13 13.59
CA LYS A 67 -11.70 17.16 14.25
C LYS A 67 -13.06 17.36 13.58
N TYR A 68 -13.14 17.12 12.28
CA TYR A 68 -14.33 17.39 11.47
C TYR A 68 -15.25 16.18 11.33
N CYS A 69 -14.69 14.97 11.32
CA CYS A 69 -15.44 13.71 11.14
C CYS A 69 -14.55 12.49 11.46
N ASP A 70 -15.11 11.48 12.12
CA ASP A 70 -14.41 10.21 12.44
C ASP A 70 -14.11 9.33 11.21
N LYS A 71 -14.77 9.64 10.09
CA LYS A 71 -14.63 8.96 8.79
C LYS A 71 -13.83 9.77 7.78
N CYS A 72 -13.13 10.81 8.22
CA CYS A 72 -12.20 11.55 7.38
C CYS A 72 -10.81 10.90 7.37
N HIS A 73 -10.22 10.75 6.18
CA HIS A 73 -8.82 10.35 6.03
C HIS A 73 -8.17 11.05 4.83
N LEU A 74 -6.96 11.57 5.01
CA LEU A 74 -6.26 12.40 4.00
C LEU A 74 -5.85 11.61 2.76
N ASP A 75 -5.51 10.35 2.96
CA ASP A 75 -5.10 9.49 1.85
C ASP A 75 -6.31 8.96 1.04
N MET A 76 -7.54 9.44 1.28
CA MET A 76 -8.72 9.09 0.46
C MET A 76 -8.70 9.78 -0.92
N ILE A 77 -7.56 9.79 -1.59
CA ILE A 77 -7.31 10.37 -2.92
C ILE A 77 -6.58 9.35 -3.81
N PRO A 78 -6.51 9.53 -5.13
CA PRO A 78 -5.73 8.66 -6.03
C PRO A 78 -4.26 8.53 -5.61
N TYR A 79 -3.65 7.35 -5.86
CA TYR A 79 -2.27 7.06 -5.45
C TYR A 79 -1.26 8.06 -6.02
N ASP A 80 -1.42 8.49 -7.27
CA ASP A 80 -0.52 9.45 -7.93
C ASP A 80 -0.59 10.85 -7.32
N GLU A 81 -1.70 11.20 -6.68
CA GLU A 81 -1.90 12.45 -5.94
C GLU A 81 -1.37 12.42 -4.51
N LEU A 82 -1.02 11.23 -3.98
CA LEU A 82 -0.45 11.12 -2.64
C LEU A 82 0.95 11.76 -2.54
N PRO A 83 1.27 12.39 -1.39
CA PRO A 83 2.65 12.75 -1.09
C PRO A 83 3.51 11.49 -0.91
N GLU A 84 4.79 11.55 -1.29
CA GLU A 84 5.70 10.40 -1.16
C GLU A 84 5.81 9.87 0.28
N SER A 85 5.63 10.73 1.29
CA SER A 85 5.59 10.31 2.69
C SER A 85 4.44 9.36 3.01
N SER A 86 3.28 9.51 2.37
CA SER A 86 2.13 8.60 2.53
C SER A 86 2.37 7.30 1.76
N LYS A 87 2.88 7.38 0.53
CA LYS A 87 3.17 6.21 -0.32
C LYS A 87 4.17 5.22 0.31
N ILE A 88 4.99 5.65 1.28
CA ILE A 88 5.94 4.78 1.98
C ILE A 88 5.23 3.59 2.63
N PHE A 89 4.00 3.74 3.12
CA PHE A 89 3.27 2.63 3.74
C PHE A 89 2.99 1.51 2.73
N ASP A 90 2.49 1.86 1.54
CA ASP A 90 2.23 0.90 0.46
C ASP A 90 3.54 0.30 -0.06
N LYS A 91 4.55 1.15 -0.32
CA LYS A 91 5.86 0.71 -0.81
C LYS A 91 6.52 -0.27 0.14
N VAL A 92 6.51 -0.01 1.46
CA VAL A 92 7.07 -0.92 2.47
C VAL A 92 6.30 -2.23 2.51
N THR A 93 4.98 -2.20 2.33
CA THR A 93 4.13 -3.40 2.27
C THR A 93 4.48 -4.25 1.05
N VAL A 94 4.65 -3.64 -0.12
CA VAL A 94 5.09 -4.32 -1.35
C VAL A 94 6.49 -4.91 -1.19
N GLU A 95 7.46 -4.09 -0.77
CA GLU A 95 8.85 -4.52 -0.58
C GLU A 95 8.95 -5.72 0.36
N THR A 96 8.21 -5.67 1.48
CA THR A 96 8.24 -6.73 2.49
C THR A 96 7.59 -8.00 1.96
N THR A 97 6.47 -7.89 1.25
CA THR A 97 5.78 -9.03 0.61
C THR A 97 6.67 -9.71 -0.43
N LEU A 98 7.26 -8.94 -1.35
CA LEU A 98 8.15 -9.48 -2.38
C LEU A 98 9.42 -10.10 -1.80
N ALA A 99 9.98 -9.50 -0.74
CA ALA A 99 11.13 -10.07 -0.05
C ALA A 99 10.77 -11.36 0.70
N ALA A 100 9.59 -11.41 1.33
CA ALA A 100 9.09 -12.60 2.00
C ALA A 100 8.93 -13.76 1.00
N LEU A 101 8.30 -13.52 -0.15
CA LEU A 101 8.17 -14.53 -1.23
C LEU A 101 9.54 -15.13 -1.59
N ARG A 102 10.55 -14.28 -1.80
CA ARG A 102 11.91 -14.76 -2.11
C ARG A 102 12.57 -15.51 -0.96
N LEU A 103 12.31 -15.13 0.29
CA LEU A 103 12.82 -15.86 1.46
C LEU A 103 12.25 -17.26 1.57
N ILE A 104 10.97 -17.44 1.22
CA ILE A 104 10.29 -18.75 1.27
C ILE A 104 10.38 -19.53 -0.05
N GLY A 105 11.28 -19.13 -0.96
CA GLY A 105 11.60 -19.88 -2.18
C GLY A 105 10.73 -19.59 -3.40
N TYR A 106 9.90 -18.54 -3.36
CA TYR A 106 9.05 -18.14 -4.48
C TYR A 106 9.68 -17.01 -5.30
N HIS A 107 9.54 -17.12 -6.63
CA HIS A 107 10.03 -16.14 -7.58
C HIS A 107 8.88 -15.56 -8.40
N VAL A 108 8.87 -14.23 -8.52
CA VAL A 108 7.94 -13.50 -9.41
C VAL A 108 8.64 -13.27 -10.74
N HIS A 109 8.05 -13.76 -11.82
CA HIS A 109 8.53 -13.55 -13.17
C HIS A 109 7.53 -12.69 -13.96
N PRO A 110 7.99 -11.71 -14.75
CA PRO A 110 7.11 -11.01 -15.66
C PRO A 110 6.54 -12.01 -16.67
N ASN A 111 5.26 -11.89 -17.00
CA ASN A 111 4.66 -12.69 -18.06
C ASN A 111 5.00 -12.04 -19.41
N PRO A 112 5.89 -12.64 -20.24
CA PRO A 112 6.39 -12.00 -21.45
C PRO A 112 5.33 -11.83 -22.55
N GLY A 113 4.16 -12.48 -22.43
CA GLY A 113 3.12 -12.50 -23.46
C GLY A 113 1.83 -11.76 -23.12
N LYS A 114 1.68 -11.21 -21.91
CA LYS A 114 0.47 -10.45 -21.54
C LYS A 114 0.77 -8.97 -21.43
N ARG A 115 0.09 -8.15 -22.25
CA ARG A 115 -0.02 -6.69 -22.05
C ARG A 115 -0.55 -6.45 -20.63
N LYS A 116 -0.14 -5.32 -20.00
CA LYS A 116 -0.70 -4.85 -18.71
C LYS A 116 -2.21 -5.07 -18.76
N PHE A 117 -2.75 -5.85 -17.80
CA PHE A 117 -4.18 -6.09 -17.72
C PHE A 117 -4.87 -4.73 -17.62
N ASN A 118 -5.70 -4.40 -18.61
CA ASN A 118 -6.31 -3.08 -18.69
C ASN A 118 -7.53 -3.06 -17.76
N MET A 119 -7.31 -2.56 -16.54
CA MET A 119 -8.36 -2.46 -15.53
C MET A 119 -9.55 -1.60 -15.97
N LYS A 120 -9.33 -0.60 -16.85
CA LYS A 120 -10.41 0.24 -17.40
C LYS A 120 -11.32 -0.56 -18.34
N ILE A 121 -10.78 -1.52 -19.09
CA ILE A 121 -11.56 -2.43 -19.95
C ILE A 121 -12.36 -3.39 -19.08
N TRP A 122 -11.72 -4.02 -18.09
CA TRP A 122 -12.42 -4.98 -17.21
C TRP A 122 -13.57 -4.34 -16.43
N LYS A 123 -13.36 -3.14 -15.85
CA LYS A 123 -14.40 -2.36 -15.16
C LYS A 123 -15.56 -1.91 -16.06
N LYS A 124 -15.34 -1.83 -17.38
CA LYS A 124 -16.37 -1.49 -18.38
C LYS A 124 -17.18 -2.71 -18.83
N GLU A 125 -16.58 -3.89 -18.82
CA GLU A 125 -17.20 -5.15 -19.26
C GLU A 125 -18.00 -5.88 -18.16
N HIS A 126 -17.78 -5.53 -16.88
CA HIS A 126 -18.37 -6.22 -15.72
C HIS A 126 -19.18 -5.29 -14.80
N LYS A 127 -19.77 -4.24 -15.38
CA LYS A 127 -20.81 -3.39 -14.77
C LYS A 127 -22.10 -3.55 -15.58
#